data_AF-A0A4U9HR38-F1
#
_entry.id   AF-A0A4U9HR38-F1
#
_cell.length_a   1.000
_cell.length_b   1.000
_cell.length_c   1.000
_cell.angle_alpha   90.00
_cell.angle_beta   90.00
_cell.angle_gamma   90.00
#
_symmetry.space_group_name_H-M   'P 1'
#
loop_
_entity.id
_entity.type
_entity.pdbx_description
1 polymer ?
#
loop_
_entity_poly.entity_id
_entity_poly.type
_entity_poly.pdbx_seq_one_letter_code
_entity_poly.pdbx_strand_id
1 'polypeptide(L)'
;MSNLIILPWLEVENANAVAGLTWGFPAITHFLGYTHALSRKLQVSHGLRLEGCGVICHRHQAHAYSSGRDYQFALTRNPLTREGKTASFNEEGRMHMTVSLVVECHGEIANGDVGMHELAAHLQTLCQTQKLAGGSITGLRRVQVFSTANLKTKLYGLMPGFVLHDRSSWLEEHYQTLRQQNPDAEMIDAWLDFAALKMAANEREGDCRKCHLGIPEKTAARLSGAADDRLAANITAL
;
A
#
# COMPACT_ATOMS: atom_id res chain seq x y z
N MET A 1 0.22 27.26 -10.62
CA MET A 1 0.91 26.90 -9.36
C MET A 1 0.24 25.65 -8.81
N SER A 2 0.98 24.60 -8.48
CA SER A 2 0.40 23.37 -7.92
C SER A 2 0.31 23.46 -6.40
N ASN A 3 -0.91 23.36 -5.88
CA ASN A 3 -1.17 23.28 -4.44
C ASN A 3 -1.25 21.81 -4.03
N LEU A 4 -0.93 21.51 -2.77
CA LEU A 4 -1.08 20.17 -2.19
C LEU A 4 -2.14 20.19 -1.10
N ILE A 5 -2.87 19.10 -1.04
CA ILE A 5 -3.87 18.82 -0.01
C ILE A 5 -3.41 17.58 0.76
N ILE A 6 -3.35 17.70 2.07
CA ILE A 6 -3.12 16.59 2.97
C ILE A 6 -4.41 16.33 3.74
N LEU A 7 -4.86 15.07 3.70
CA LEU A 7 -5.90 14.50 4.55
C LEU A 7 -5.22 13.63 5.60
N PRO A 8 -4.87 14.18 6.78
CA PRO A 8 -4.02 13.50 7.73
C PRO A 8 -4.80 12.55 8.64
N TRP A 9 -4.28 11.34 8.86
CA TRP A 9 -4.80 10.37 9.83
C TRP A 9 -6.31 10.13 9.68
N LEU A 10 -6.73 9.79 8.46
CA LEU A 10 -8.08 9.37 8.13
C LEU A 10 -8.32 7.97 8.73
N GLU A 11 -9.25 7.89 9.67
CA GLU A 11 -9.66 6.64 10.31
C GLU A 11 -10.84 6.05 9.54
N VAL A 12 -10.65 4.83 9.05
CA VAL A 12 -11.64 4.14 8.22
C VAL A 12 -11.95 2.78 8.82
N GLU A 13 -13.24 2.56 9.04
CA GLU A 13 -13.78 1.31 9.56
C GLU A 13 -14.44 0.47 8.47
N ASN A 14 -14.34 -0.85 8.60
CA ASN A 14 -14.88 -1.83 7.67
C ASN A 14 -14.49 -1.59 6.20
N ALA A 15 -13.25 -1.17 5.95
CA ALA A 15 -12.69 -1.08 4.60
C ALA A 15 -12.50 -2.49 4.01
N ASN A 16 -12.60 -2.61 2.70
CA ASN A 16 -12.37 -3.85 1.97
C ASN A 16 -10.90 -4.29 2.07
N ALA A 17 -10.66 -5.50 2.55
CA ALA A 17 -9.33 -6.10 2.70
C ALA A 17 -8.98 -7.10 1.60
N VAL A 18 -9.83 -7.25 0.57
CA VAL A 18 -9.60 -8.16 -0.57
C VAL A 18 -9.31 -7.36 -1.84
N ALA A 19 -8.19 -7.67 -2.49
CA ALA A 19 -7.67 -6.96 -3.65
C ALA A 19 -7.28 -7.95 -4.77
N GLY A 20 -8.29 -8.58 -5.39
CA GLY A 20 -8.07 -9.55 -6.47
C GLY A 20 -7.44 -10.84 -5.94
N LEU A 21 -6.18 -11.08 -6.28
CA LEU A 21 -5.42 -12.26 -5.82
C LEU A 21 -4.75 -12.06 -4.46
N THR A 22 -4.67 -10.82 -3.97
CA THR A 22 -4.07 -10.50 -2.68
C THR A 22 -5.13 -10.11 -1.66
N TRP A 23 -4.78 -10.25 -0.39
CA TRP A 23 -5.58 -9.77 0.73
C TRP A 23 -4.69 -9.01 1.72
N GLY A 24 -5.30 -8.17 2.54
CA GLY A 24 -4.60 -7.29 3.47
C GLY A 24 -5.00 -5.84 3.21
N PHE A 25 -4.11 -5.05 2.61
CA PHE A 25 -4.36 -3.64 2.34
C PHE A 25 -5.29 -3.45 1.11
N PRO A 26 -6.17 -2.43 1.08
CA PRO A 26 -7.08 -2.23 -0.04
C PRO A 26 -6.32 -1.87 -1.33
N ALA A 27 -6.87 -2.25 -2.48
CA ALA A 27 -6.29 -1.90 -3.78
C ALA A 27 -6.15 -0.37 -3.95
N ILE A 28 -5.06 0.08 -4.58
CA ILE A 28 -4.77 1.51 -4.82
C ILE A 28 -5.89 2.23 -5.58
N THR A 29 -6.63 1.49 -6.41
CA THR A 29 -7.78 1.98 -7.17
C THR A 29 -8.90 2.53 -6.30
N HIS A 30 -9.09 2.02 -5.08
CA HIS A 30 -10.06 2.57 -4.14
C HIS A 30 -9.69 4.00 -3.71
N PHE A 31 -8.41 4.28 -3.51
CA PHE A 31 -7.92 5.60 -3.12
C PHE A 31 -7.98 6.59 -4.29
N LEU A 32 -7.61 6.13 -5.50
CA LEU A 32 -7.76 6.93 -6.72
C LEU A 32 -9.24 7.26 -7.00
N GLY A 33 -10.14 6.29 -6.83
CA GLY A 33 -11.58 6.49 -6.98
C GLY A 33 -12.14 7.48 -5.96
N TYR A 34 -11.69 7.41 -4.71
CA TYR A 34 -12.06 8.36 -3.66
C TYR A 34 -11.59 9.79 -3.99
N THR A 35 -10.32 9.95 -4.38
CA THR A 35 -9.77 11.24 -4.82
C THR A 35 -10.52 11.79 -6.02
N HIS A 36 -10.87 10.94 -6.99
CA HIS A 36 -11.67 11.35 -8.14
C HIS A 36 -13.09 11.78 -7.74
N ALA A 37 -13.73 11.09 -6.80
CA ALA A 37 -15.05 11.47 -6.30
C ALA A 37 -15.02 12.84 -5.58
N LEU A 38 -13.97 13.12 -4.80
CA LEU A 38 -13.73 14.44 -4.21
C LEU A 38 -13.51 15.50 -5.31
N SER A 39 -12.69 15.19 -6.31
CA SER A 39 -12.39 16.07 -7.45
C SER A 39 -13.68 16.57 -8.12
N ARG A 40 -14.64 15.69 -8.42
CA ARG A 40 -15.92 16.09 -9.04
C ARG A 40 -16.72 17.07 -8.19
N LYS A 41 -16.75 16.90 -6.87
CA LYS A 41 -17.49 17.79 -5.97
C LYS A 41 -16.80 19.15 -5.81
N LEU A 42 -15.47 19.16 -5.78
CA LEU A 42 -14.68 20.38 -5.75
C LEU A 42 -14.74 21.15 -7.06
N GLN A 43 -14.82 20.45 -8.19
CA GLN A 43 -14.96 21.08 -9.50
C GLN A 43 -16.27 21.88 -9.59
N VAL A 44 -17.38 21.33 -9.07
CA VAL A 44 -18.68 22.02 -9.07
C VAL A 44 -18.70 23.21 -8.12
N SER A 45 -18.07 23.10 -6.95
CA SER A 45 -18.16 24.13 -5.90
C SER A 45 -17.09 25.22 -6.01
N HIS A 46 -15.86 24.87 -6.38
CA HIS A 46 -14.68 25.74 -6.35
C HIS A 46 -13.93 25.79 -7.69
N GLY A 47 -14.35 25.01 -8.70
CA GLY A 47 -13.64 24.92 -9.99
C GLY A 47 -12.27 24.22 -9.91
N LEU A 48 -12.00 23.50 -8.81
CA LEU A 48 -10.72 22.85 -8.56
C LEU A 48 -10.71 21.40 -9.06
N ARG A 49 -9.55 20.93 -9.52
CA ARG A 49 -9.32 19.54 -9.95
C ARG A 49 -8.24 18.90 -9.10
N LEU A 50 -8.53 17.72 -8.57
CA LEU A 50 -7.57 16.90 -7.86
C LEU A 50 -6.93 15.87 -8.79
N GLU A 51 -5.61 15.75 -8.72
CA GLU A 51 -4.81 14.77 -9.45
C GLU A 51 -3.77 14.12 -8.53
N GLY A 52 -3.37 12.90 -8.87
CA GLY A 52 -2.45 12.11 -8.04
C GLY A 52 -3.03 11.71 -6.68
N CYS A 53 -2.49 10.65 -6.10
CA CYS A 53 -2.81 10.25 -4.73
C CYS A 53 -1.62 9.51 -4.12
N GLY A 54 -0.98 10.14 -3.15
CA GLY A 54 -0.03 9.48 -2.26
C GLY A 54 -0.77 8.89 -1.07
N VAL A 55 -0.56 7.60 -0.82
CA VAL A 55 -1.17 6.88 0.30
C VAL A 55 -0.09 6.55 1.33
N ILE A 56 -0.31 7.00 2.57
CA ILE A 56 0.55 6.69 3.71
C ILE A 56 -0.29 5.89 4.70
N CYS A 57 0.13 4.67 5.01
CA CYS A 57 -0.51 3.84 6.02
C CYS A 57 0.20 4.02 7.36
N HIS A 58 -0.54 4.49 8.38
CA HIS A 58 -0.03 4.59 9.75
C HIS A 58 -0.31 3.32 10.55
N ARG A 59 -1.53 2.79 10.39
CA ARG A 59 -2.00 1.61 11.09
C ARG A 59 -2.99 0.86 10.21
N HIS A 60 -2.92 -0.45 10.26
CA HIS A 60 -3.94 -1.31 9.66
C HIS A 60 -4.19 -2.52 10.56
N GLN A 61 -5.43 -2.99 10.57
CA GLN A 61 -5.86 -4.16 11.32
C GLN A 61 -6.90 -4.90 10.49
N ALA A 62 -6.50 -6.05 9.92
CA ALA A 62 -7.44 -6.91 9.21
C ALA A 62 -8.32 -7.66 10.21
N HIS A 63 -9.60 -7.81 9.88
CA HIS A 63 -10.53 -8.65 10.63
C HIS A 63 -10.34 -10.11 10.19
N ALA A 64 -9.23 -10.68 10.63
CA ALA A 64 -8.89 -12.06 10.39
C ALA A 64 -8.44 -12.72 11.69
N TYR A 65 -8.78 -13.98 11.85
CA TYR A 65 -8.33 -14.83 12.94
C TYR A 65 -7.37 -15.89 12.38
N SER A 66 -6.29 -16.16 13.10
CA SER A 66 -5.37 -17.25 12.74
C SER A 66 -5.39 -18.33 13.81
N SER A 67 -5.51 -19.59 13.37
CA SER A 67 -5.38 -20.79 14.21
C SER A 67 -3.98 -21.41 14.12
N GLY A 68 -2.96 -20.64 13.71
CA GLY A 68 -1.55 -21.04 13.70
C GLY A 68 -0.96 -21.44 12.36
N ARG A 69 -1.75 -21.51 11.27
CA ARG A 69 -1.24 -21.71 9.91
C ARG A 69 -1.87 -20.74 8.93
N ASP A 70 -3.20 -20.76 8.86
CA ASP A 70 -3.96 -19.94 7.91
C ASP A 70 -4.70 -18.83 8.65
N TYR A 71 -5.01 -17.76 7.90
CA TYR A 71 -5.89 -16.68 8.33
C TYR A 71 -7.30 -16.91 7.76
N GLN A 72 -8.31 -16.77 8.60
CA GLN A 72 -9.72 -16.83 8.24
C GLN A 72 -10.39 -15.49 8.53
N PHE A 73 -11.18 -14.97 7.59
CA PHE A 73 -11.85 -13.69 7.79
C PHE A 73 -12.96 -13.79 8.83
N ALA A 74 -13.06 -12.78 9.69
CA ALA A 74 -14.16 -12.66 10.64
C ALA A 74 -15.40 -12.11 9.92
N LEU A 75 -16.31 -13.03 9.56
CA LEU A 75 -17.53 -12.71 8.81
C LEU A 75 -18.62 -12.12 9.69
N THR A 76 -19.54 -11.39 9.06
CA THR A 76 -20.74 -10.85 9.72
C THR A 76 -21.96 -11.70 9.44
N ARG A 77 -22.89 -11.75 10.40
CA ARG A 77 -24.14 -12.49 10.22
C ARG A 77 -25.12 -11.69 9.36
N ASN A 78 -25.40 -12.20 8.17
CA ASN A 78 -26.41 -11.64 7.28
C ASN A 78 -27.83 -11.92 7.81
N PRO A 79 -28.81 -11.03 7.53
CA PRO A 79 -30.19 -11.26 7.91
C PRO A 79 -30.73 -12.56 7.31
N LEU A 80 -31.73 -13.14 7.97
CA LEU A 80 -32.39 -14.37 7.50
C LEU A 80 -33.13 -14.11 6.19
N THR A 81 -33.27 -15.16 5.38
CA THR A 81 -34.03 -15.09 4.14
C THR A 81 -35.53 -14.92 4.42
N ARG A 82 -36.32 -14.63 3.38
CA ARG A 82 -37.79 -14.54 3.48
C ARG A 82 -38.44 -15.81 4.07
N GLU A 83 -37.79 -16.97 3.90
CA GLU A 83 -38.23 -18.26 4.44
C GLU A 83 -37.73 -18.53 5.87
N GLY A 84 -37.04 -17.58 6.50
CA GLY A 84 -36.46 -17.73 7.85
C GLY A 84 -35.22 -18.61 7.91
N LYS A 85 -34.65 -19.01 6.76
CA LYS A 85 -33.43 -19.82 6.68
C LYS A 85 -32.18 -18.94 6.70
N THR A 86 -31.06 -19.51 7.14
CA THR A 86 -29.74 -18.85 7.08
C THR A 86 -29.38 -18.54 5.63
N ALA A 87 -29.02 -17.29 5.36
CA ALA A 87 -28.51 -16.88 4.06
C ALA A 87 -27.16 -17.54 3.77
N SER A 88 -26.81 -17.70 2.49
CA SER A 88 -25.50 -18.20 2.08
C SER A 88 -24.39 -17.33 2.65
N PHE A 89 -23.32 -17.97 3.13
CA PHE A 89 -22.13 -17.27 3.60
C PHE A 89 -21.37 -16.74 2.38
N ASN A 90 -21.21 -15.42 2.32
CA ASN A 90 -20.31 -14.78 1.38
C ASN A 90 -19.08 -14.32 2.17
N GLU A 91 -17.89 -14.70 1.72
CA GLU A 91 -16.66 -14.28 2.37
C GLU A 91 -16.36 -12.84 2.01
N GLU A 92 -16.28 -11.98 3.03
CA GLU A 92 -15.95 -10.57 2.88
C GLU A 92 -14.77 -10.23 3.79
N GLY A 93 -13.62 -9.92 3.19
CA GLY A 93 -12.48 -9.42 3.94
C GLY A 93 -12.72 -7.96 4.34
N ARG A 94 -12.73 -7.71 5.64
CA ARG A 94 -12.88 -6.36 6.21
C ARG A 94 -11.66 -6.00 7.04
N MET A 95 -11.39 -4.71 7.15
CA MET A 95 -10.31 -4.19 7.98
C MET A 95 -10.62 -2.80 8.54
N HIS A 96 -9.85 -2.41 9.55
CA HIS A 96 -9.75 -1.04 10.04
C HIS A 96 -8.39 -0.48 9.65
N MET A 97 -8.36 0.77 9.20
CA MET A 97 -7.11 1.42 8.82
C MET A 97 -7.09 2.89 9.18
N THR A 98 -5.88 3.39 9.44
CA THR A 98 -5.58 4.80 9.61
C THR A 98 -4.57 5.19 8.55
N VAL A 99 -4.99 6.03 7.61
CA VAL A 99 -4.22 6.40 6.43
C VAL A 99 -4.16 7.92 6.28
N SER A 100 -3.04 8.46 5.80
CA SER A 100 -2.99 9.84 5.31
C SER A 100 -2.95 9.86 3.79
N LEU A 101 -3.71 10.77 3.19
CA LEU A 101 -3.71 10.98 1.75
C LEU A 101 -3.06 12.30 1.42
N VAL A 102 -2.17 12.29 0.43
CA VAL A 102 -1.56 13.49 -0.16
C VAL A 102 -2.02 13.59 -1.60
N VAL A 103 -2.61 14.72 -1.96
CA VAL A 103 -3.27 14.89 -3.25
C VAL A 103 -2.82 16.20 -3.87
N GLU A 104 -2.54 16.20 -5.17
CA GLU A 104 -2.24 17.41 -5.91
C GLU A 104 -3.54 18.12 -6.31
N CYS A 105 -3.56 19.44 -6.15
CA CYS A 105 -4.70 20.28 -6.47
C CYS A 105 -4.30 21.31 -7.52
N HIS A 106 -5.02 21.26 -8.65
CA HIS A 106 -4.92 22.19 -9.76
C HIS A 106 -6.12 23.14 -9.76
N GLY A 107 -5.84 24.40 -10.03
CA GLY A 107 -6.82 25.48 -10.06
C GLY A 107 -6.39 26.65 -9.19
N GLU A 108 -7.04 27.80 -9.39
CA GLU A 108 -6.77 29.00 -8.63
C GLU A 108 -7.63 29.01 -7.36
N ILE A 109 -6.98 29.06 -6.20
CA ILE A 109 -7.65 29.27 -4.92
C ILE A 109 -7.70 30.78 -4.70
N ALA A 110 -8.90 31.36 -4.77
CA ALA A 110 -9.11 32.76 -4.47
C ALA A 110 -8.72 33.07 -3.00
N ASN A 111 -8.35 34.31 -2.71
CA ASN A 111 -8.07 34.80 -1.35
C ASN A 111 -6.84 34.21 -0.65
N GLY A 112 -5.89 33.61 -1.39
CA GLY A 112 -4.60 33.16 -0.85
C GLY A 112 -4.76 32.24 0.36
N ASP A 113 -4.07 32.55 1.46
CA ASP A 113 -4.07 31.73 2.69
C ASP A 113 -5.46 31.59 3.33
N VAL A 114 -6.31 32.62 3.23
CA VAL A 114 -7.67 32.59 3.78
C VAL A 114 -8.52 31.58 3.02
N GLY A 115 -8.47 31.62 1.69
CA GLY A 115 -9.17 30.65 0.84
C GLY A 115 -8.66 29.22 1.01
N MET A 116 -7.35 29.04 1.26
CA MET A 116 -6.79 27.73 1.60
C MET A 116 -7.37 27.19 2.91
N HIS A 117 -7.57 28.05 3.90
CA HIS A 117 -8.15 27.63 5.18
C HIS A 117 -9.64 27.27 5.06
N GLU A 118 -10.40 28.06 4.31
CA GLU A 118 -11.82 27.78 4.02
C GLU A 118 -11.99 26.48 3.23
N LEU A 119 -11.16 26.26 2.20
CA LEU A 119 -11.14 25.01 1.44
C LEU A 119 -10.82 23.81 2.33
N ALA A 120 -9.86 23.95 3.24
CA ALA A 120 -9.53 22.89 4.19
C ALA A 120 -10.71 22.55 5.11
N ALA A 121 -11.44 23.56 5.62
CA ALA A 121 -12.64 23.35 6.45
C ALA A 121 -13.78 22.70 5.66
N HIS A 122 -13.99 23.11 4.42
CA HIS A 122 -14.96 22.49 3.53
C HIS A 122 -14.62 21.02 3.25
N LEU A 123 -13.35 20.73 2.95
CA LEU A 123 -12.86 19.37 2.73
C LEU A 123 -12.97 18.48 3.96
N GLN A 124 -12.72 19.01 5.15
CA GLN A 124 -12.89 18.30 6.41
C GLN A 124 -14.30 17.69 6.51
N THR A 125 -15.31 18.49 6.17
CA THR A 125 -16.72 18.05 6.18
C THR A 125 -17.00 17.11 5.01
N LEU A 126 -16.52 17.45 3.81
CA LEU A 126 -16.79 16.70 2.59
C LEU A 126 -16.24 15.27 2.63
N CYS A 127 -15.06 15.07 3.22
CA CYS A 127 -14.43 13.76 3.34
C CYS A 127 -15.28 12.80 4.19
N GLN A 128 -15.85 13.30 5.29
CA GLN A 128 -16.68 12.47 6.20
C GLN A 128 -18.01 12.02 5.56
N THR A 129 -18.51 12.74 4.56
CA THR A 129 -19.73 12.35 3.82
C THR A 129 -19.51 11.19 2.84
N GLN A 130 -18.27 10.73 2.66
CA GLN A 130 -17.90 9.75 1.65
C GLN A 130 -17.35 8.47 2.30
N LYS A 131 -17.24 7.43 1.47
CA LYS A 131 -16.69 6.13 1.87
C LYS A 131 -15.34 5.93 1.21
N LEU A 132 -14.39 5.34 1.94
CA LEU A 132 -13.08 4.95 1.40
C LEU A 132 -12.96 3.43 1.40
N ALA A 133 -12.66 2.84 0.25
CA ALA A 133 -12.57 1.39 0.07
C ALA A 133 -13.79 0.60 0.59
N GLY A 134 -15.00 1.17 0.43
CA GLY A 134 -16.25 0.60 0.96
C GLY A 134 -16.49 0.82 2.46
N GLY A 135 -15.46 1.23 3.19
CA GLY A 135 -15.52 1.55 4.62
C GLY A 135 -16.04 2.94 4.92
N SER A 136 -16.46 3.14 6.16
CA SER A 136 -16.93 4.43 6.68
C SER A 136 -15.80 5.19 7.34
N ILE A 137 -15.70 6.50 7.08
CA ILE A 137 -14.71 7.37 7.71
C ILE A 137 -15.25 7.81 9.08
N THR A 138 -14.56 7.43 10.16
CA THR A 138 -14.96 7.77 11.54
C THR A 138 -14.27 9.01 12.07
N GLY A 139 -13.03 9.25 11.62
CA GLY A 139 -12.19 10.35 12.10
C GLY A 139 -11.26 10.88 11.02
N LEU A 140 -10.90 12.16 11.15
CA LEU A 140 -9.95 12.85 10.27
C LEU A 140 -9.31 13.99 11.06
N ARG A 141 -7.98 14.05 11.11
CA ARG A 141 -7.29 15.23 11.65
C ARG A 141 -7.45 16.43 10.71
N ARG A 142 -7.15 17.63 11.21
CA ARG A 142 -7.31 18.89 10.45
C ARG A 142 -6.66 18.81 9.07
N VAL A 143 -7.49 18.85 8.04
CA VAL A 143 -7.08 18.94 6.63
C VAL A 143 -6.16 20.15 6.43
N GLN A 144 -5.14 19.98 5.60
CA GLN A 144 -4.18 21.03 5.31
C GLN A 144 -4.10 21.25 3.81
N VAL A 145 -4.22 22.50 3.39
CA VAL A 145 -3.98 22.94 2.02
C VAL A 145 -2.82 23.91 2.05
N PHE A 146 -1.81 23.70 1.22
CA PHE A 146 -0.61 24.54 1.19
C PHE A 146 0.08 24.46 -0.18
N SER A 147 0.94 25.44 -0.45
CA SER A 147 1.80 25.43 -1.63
C SER A 147 2.92 24.39 -1.52
N THR A 148 3.27 23.77 -2.64
CA THR A 148 4.30 22.72 -2.79
C THR A 148 5.65 23.04 -2.11
N ALA A 149 6.01 24.31 -1.96
CA ALA A 149 7.28 24.74 -1.36
C ALA A 149 7.52 24.21 0.08
N ASN A 150 6.46 23.98 0.86
CA ASN A 150 6.55 23.60 2.28
C ASN A 150 6.39 22.09 2.55
N LEU A 151 6.50 21.25 1.52
CA LEU A 151 6.17 19.81 1.61
C LEU A 151 6.95 19.08 2.70
N LYS A 152 8.28 19.25 2.79
CA LYS A 152 9.13 18.49 3.73
C LYS A 152 8.68 18.64 5.19
N THR A 153 8.43 19.87 5.63
CA THR A 153 8.00 20.16 7.00
C THR A 153 6.63 19.52 7.30
N LYS A 154 5.74 19.48 6.31
CA LYS A 154 4.41 18.88 6.44
C LYS A 154 4.46 17.35 6.46
N LEU A 155 5.37 16.73 5.71
CA LEU A 155 5.55 15.28 5.70
C LEU A 155 6.02 14.73 7.06
N TYR A 156 6.81 15.48 7.83
CA TYR A 156 7.18 15.05 9.18
C TYR A 156 5.97 14.87 10.10
N GLY A 157 4.88 15.62 9.89
CA GLY A 157 3.62 15.45 10.61
C GLY A 157 2.84 14.17 10.26
N LEU A 158 3.24 13.47 9.20
CA LEU A 158 2.68 12.20 8.76
C LEU A 158 3.46 11.00 9.31
N MET A 159 4.48 11.22 10.14
CA MET A 159 5.16 10.14 10.85
C MET A 159 4.41 9.79 12.14
N PRO A 160 4.42 8.51 12.56
CA PRO A 160 4.95 7.33 11.86
C PRO A 160 3.99 6.84 10.75
N GLY A 161 4.52 6.40 9.61
CA GLY A 161 3.71 5.80 8.54
C GLY A 161 4.55 5.30 7.37
N PHE A 162 3.99 4.35 6.61
CA PHE A 162 4.63 3.74 5.45
C PHE A 162 3.95 4.20 4.17
N VAL A 163 4.74 4.63 3.19
CA VAL A 163 4.23 5.06 1.87
C VAL A 163 4.08 3.84 0.96
N LEU A 164 2.92 3.72 0.31
CA LEU A 164 2.74 2.74 -0.75
C LEU A 164 3.32 3.30 -2.06
N HIS A 165 4.26 2.58 -2.66
CA HIS A 165 4.91 2.99 -3.89
C HIS A 165 4.99 1.82 -4.88
N ASP A 166 4.60 2.09 -6.13
CA ASP A 166 4.73 1.11 -7.20
C ASP A 166 6.21 0.80 -7.52
N ARG A 167 6.49 -0.50 -7.70
CA ARG A 167 7.80 -1.08 -8.00
C ARG A 167 7.71 -2.07 -9.17
N SER A 168 6.74 -1.90 -10.05
CA SER A 168 6.57 -2.68 -11.28
C SER A 168 7.83 -2.77 -12.15
N SER A 169 8.69 -1.74 -12.17
CA SER A 169 9.97 -1.79 -12.88
C SER A 169 10.96 -2.83 -12.34
N TRP A 170 10.99 -3.05 -11.02
CA TRP A 170 11.85 -4.06 -10.39
C TRP A 170 11.33 -5.47 -10.66
N LEU A 171 10.00 -5.63 -10.76
CA LEU A 171 9.39 -6.89 -11.16
C LEU A 171 9.79 -7.27 -12.59
N GLU A 172 9.77 -6.30 -13.51
CA GLU A 172 10.21 -6.53 -14.90
C GLU A 172 11.68 -6.93 -14.95
N GLU A 173 12.57 -6.23 -14.23
CA GLU A 173 14.01 -6.56 -14.17
C GLU A 173 14.26 -7.97 -13.63
N HIS A 174 13.54 -8.36 -12.57
CA HIS A 174 13.64 -9.70 -12.00
C HIS A 174 13.13 -10.76 -12.96
N TYR A 175 12.00 -10.50 -13.64
CA TYR A 175 11.46 -11.39 -14.66
C TYR A 175 12.46 -11.64 -15.81
N GLN A 176 13.10 -10.58 -16.32
CA GLN A 176 14.13 -10.72 -17.36
C GLN A 176 15.33 -11.55 -16.88
N THR A 177 15.73 -11.40 -15.61
CA THR A 177 16.81 -12.19 -15.01
C THR A 177 16.42 -13.66 -14.85
N LEU A 178 15.20 -13.93 -14.40
CA LEU A 178 14.65 -15.27 -14.23
C LEU A 178 14.59 -16.02 -15.57
N ARG A 179 14.17 -15.33 -16.63
CA ARG A 179 14.03 -15.89 -17.97
C ARG A 179 15.36 -16.30 -18.62
N GLN A 180 16.47 -15.66 -18.22
CA GLN A 180 17.81 -16.06 -18.67
C GLN A 180 18.21 -17.43 -18.13
N GLN A 181 17.70 -17.81 -16.94
CA GLN A 181 18.02 -19.08 -16.30
C GLN A 181 17.00 -20.16 -16.65
N ASN A 182 15.72 -19.77 -16.75
CA ASN A 182 14.62 -20.66 -17.12
C ASN A 182 13.76 -20.02 -18.24
N PRO A 183 13.93 -20.46 -19.51
CA PRO A 183 13.21 -19.87 -20.64
C PRO A 183 11.68 -19.98 -20.56
N ASP A 184 11.16 -20.95 -19.82
CA ASP A 184 9.73 -21.24 -19.67
C ASP A 184 9.08 -20.48 -18.49
N ALA A 185 9.84 -19.64 -17.77
CA ALA A 185 9.31 -18.90 -16.63
C ALA A 185 8.32 -17.80 -17.06
N GLU A 186 7.21 -17.68 -16.32
CA GLU A 186 6.19 -16.65 -16.55
C GLU A 186 6.34 -15.46 -15.59
N MET A 187 5.65 -14.36 -15.89
CA MET A 187 5.63 -13.16 -15.04
C MET A 187 5.09 -13.45 -13.63
N ILE A 188 4.14 -14.38 -13.52
CA ILE A 188 3.56 -14.77 -12.23
C ILE A 188 4.60 -15.49 -11.35
N ASP A 189 5.53 -16.26 -11.93
CA ASP A 189 6.60 -16.92 -11.18
C ASP A 189 7.54 -15.90 -10.57
N ALA A 190 7.91 -14.87 -11.34
CA ALA A 190 8.72 -13.75 -10.85
C ALA A 190 8.00 -12.98 -9.73
N TRP A 191 6.68 -12.81 -9.83
CA TRP A 191 5.88 -12.15 -8.79
C TRP A 191 5.77 -12.98 -7.52
N LEU A 192 5.54 -14.29 -7.64
CA LEU A 192 5.48 -15.22 -6.50
C LEU A 192 6.84 -15.36 -5.81
N ASP A 193 7.94 -15.21 -6.54
CA ASP A 193 9.29 -15.19 -5.98
C ASP A 193 9.45 -14.09 -4.92
N PHE A 194 8.97 -12.87 -5.19
CA PHE A 194 9.01 -11.77 -4.22
C PHE A 194 8.17 -12.01 -2.96
N ALA A 195 7.14 -12.85 -3.04
CA ALA A 195 6.31 -13.20 -1.90
C ALA A 195 6.87 -14.37 -1.08
N ALA A 196 7.73 -15.19 -1.67
CA ALA A 196 8.24 -16.40 -1.04
C ALA A 196 9.47 -16.13 -0.16
N LEU A 197 9.47 -16.69 1.06
CA LEU A 197 10.66 -16.76 1.89
C LEU A 197 11.52 -17.94 1.43
N LYS A 198 12.60 -17.66 0.70
CA LYS A 198 13.53 -18.66 0.19
C LYS A 198 14.66 -18.93 1.18
N MET A 199 14.91 -20.20 1.44
CA MET A 199 16.03 -20.67 2.28
C MET A 199 17.07 -21.34 1.39
N ALA A 200 18.33 -20.94 1.52
CA ALA A 200 19.47 -21.58 0.87
C ALA A 200 20.42 -22.13 1.92
N ALA A 201 20.92 -23.35 1.70
CA ALA A 201 21.96 -23.93 2.53
C ALA A 201 23.30 -23.35 2.09
N ASN A 202 24.03 -22.74 3.03
CA ASN A 202 25.43 -22.38 2.84
C ASN A 202 26.31 -23.44 3.52
N GLU A 203 27.37 -23.87 2.84
CA GLU A 203 28.41 -24.67 3.47
C GLU A 203 29.07 -23.83 4.59
N ARG A 204 29.20 -24.39 5.79
CA ARG A 204 29.93 -23.72 6.86
C ARG A 204 31.42 -23.69 6.50
N GLU A 205 31.98 -22.50 6.31
CA GLU A 205 33.44 -22.31 6.31
C GLU A 205 34.01 -22.77 7.65
N GLY A 206 34.48 -24.02 7.71
CA GLY A 206 35.12 -24.55 8.92
C GLY A 206 35.13 -26.07 9.09
N ASP A 207 34.37 -26.86 8.32
CA ASP A 207 34.40 -28.32 8.48
C ASP A 207 34.34 -29.09 7.16
N CYS A 208 35.38 -28.94 6.35
CA CYS A 208 35.72 -29.93 5.33
C CYS A 208 36.93 -30.75 5.80
N ARG A 209 36.71 -31.62 6.80
CA ARG A 209 37.59 -32.78 6.99
C ARG A 209 37.13 -33.90 6.06
N LYS A 210 37.64 -33.85 4.83
CA LYS A 210 37.67 -34.93 3.83
C LYS A 210 36.33 -35.66 3.61
N CYS A 211 35.52 -35.14 2.70
CA CYS A 211 34.69 -36.00 1.86
C CYS A 211 35.21 -35.88 0.42
N HIS A 212 36.06 -36.83 0.01
CA HIS A 212 36.39 -37.03 -1.39
C HIS A 212 35.13 -37.45 -2.14
N LEU A 213 34.55 -36.55 -2.92
CA LEU A 213 33.75 -36.89 -4.10
C LEU A 213 33.99 -35.78 -5.11
N GLY A 214 34.79 -36.10 -6.12
CA GLY A 214 35.27 -35.16 -7.13
C GLY A 214 34.13 -34.63 -7.99
N ILE A 215 34.00 -33.30 -8.04
CA ILE A 215 33.23 -32.55 -9.04
C ILE A 215 34.07 -31.30 -9.41
N PRO A 216 34.17 -30.88 -10.69
CA PRO A 216 35.23 -29.98 -11.15
C PRO A 216 35.09 -28.52 -10.67
N GLU A 217 36.21 -27.95 -10.21
CA GLU A 217 36.41 -26.53 -9.89
C GLU A 217 36.23 -25.60 -11.12
N LYS A 218 35.01 -25.18 -11.46
CA LYS A 218 34.84 -23.97 -12.32
C LYS A 218 33.70 -23.04 -11.93
N THR A 219 32.87 -23.38 -10.94
CA THR A 219 31.70 -22.55 -10.58
C THR A 219 31.96 -21.60 -9.40
N ALA A 220 33.07 -21.76 -8.67
CA ALA A 220 33.31 -21.03 -7.42
C ALA A 220 33.80 -19.56 -7.60
N ALA A 221 34.32 -19.18 -8.76
CA ALA A 221 35.00 -17.88 -8.91
C ALA A 221 34.08 -16.69 -9.29
N ARG A 222 32.77 -16.90 -9.54
CA ARG A 222 31.86 -15.79 -9.93
C ARG A 222 30.98 -15.25 -8.82
N LEU A 223 30.96 -15.86 -7.64
CA LEU A 223 30.06 -15.48 -6.53
C LEU A 223 30.73 -14.59 -5.46
N SER A 224 32.06 -14.45 -5.45
CA SER A 224 32.75 -13.62 -4.45
C SER A 224 32.71 -12.11 -4.75
N GLY A 225 32.34 -11.69 -5.96
CA GLY A 225 32.32 -10.28 -6.35
C GLY A 225 30.99 -9.54 -6.12
N ALA A 226 29.90 -10.23 -5.75
CA ALA A 226 28.57 -9.65 -5.64
C ALA A 226 28.02 -9.58 -4.19
N ALA A 227 28.80 -10.05 -3.22
CA ALA A 227 28.36 -10.18 -1.83
C ALA A 227 28.53 -8.89 -1.01
N ASP A 228 29.50 -8.03 -1.34
CA ASP A 228 29.80 -6.84 -0.51
C ASP A 228 28.83 -5.67 -0.71
N ASP A 229 28.21 -5.51 -1.89
CA ASP A 229 27.27 -4.39 -2.13
C ASP A 229 25.84 -4.65 -1.62
N ARG A 230 25.49 -5.90 -1.29
CA ARG A 230 24.13 -6.26 -0.83
C ARG A 230 23.93 -6.10 0.67
N LEU A 231 25.00 -5.99 1.46
CA LEU A 231 24.89 -5.87 2.92
C LEU A 231 24.57 -4.45 3.38
N ALA A 232 24.86 -3.42 2.58
CA ALA A 232 24.56 -2.03 2.92
C ALA A 232 23.08 -1.64 2.75
N ALA A 233 22.30 -2.40 1.98
CA ALA A 233 20.92 -2.05 1.65
C ALA A 233 19.87 -2.54 2.67
N ASN A 234 20.23 -3.45 3.59
CA ASN A 234 19.25 -4.15 4.46
C ASN A 234 19.23 -3.71 5.93
N ILE A 235 19.81 -2.55 6.27
CA ILE A 235 19.77 -2.02 7.66
C ILE A 235 18.96 -0.71 7.80
N THR A 236 18.25 -0.27 6.76
CA THR A 236 17.38 0.94 6.87
C THR A 236 15.92 0.63 6.59
N ALA A 237 15.30 -0.18 7.45
CA ALA A 237 13.84 -0.29 7.58
C ALA A 237 13.48 -0.95 8.93
N LEU A 238 13.66 -0.19 10.02
CA LEU A 238 12.91 -0.33 11.27
C LEU A 238 12.36 1.04 11.64
#